data_AF-A0A536NTV7-F1
#
_entry.id   AF-A0A536NTV7-F1
#
_cell.length_a   1.000
_cell.length_b   1.000
_cell.length_c   1.000
_cell.angle_alpha   90.00
_cell.angle_beta   90.00
_cell.angle_gamma   90.00
#
_symmetry.space_group_name_H-M   'P 1'
#
loop_
_entity.id
_entity.type
_entity.pdbx_description
1 polymer ?
#
loop_
_entity_poly.entity_id
_entity_poly.type
_entity_poly.pdbx_seq_one_letter_code
_entity_poly.pdbx_strand_id
1 'polypeptide(L)'
;MIVQKPEPLDLEILRDIAADMRGELDRVEEQMADLTREHKRALALKQIFGVDPLTRDRFNLLHANIDQYPGKMAELREEERLLTRWLDRCRDLLEQKAA
;
A
#
# COMPACT_ATOMS: atom_id res chain seq x y z
N MET A 1 2.98 39.73 20.51
CA MET A 1 2.52 38.44 19.98
C MET A 1 2.67 37.40 21.08
N ILE A 2 1.57 36.86 21.60
CA ILE A 2 1.65 35.71 22.51
C ILE A 2 1.95 34.50 21.63
N VAL A 3 3.18 33.98 21.73
CA VAL A 3 3.54 32.70 21.13
C VAL A 3 2.76 31.65 21.92
N GLN A 4 1.63 31.18 21.39
CA GLN A 4 0.96 30.01 21.95
C GLN A 4 1.96 28.87 21.91
N LYS A 5 2.35 28.37 23.08
CA LYS A 5 3.12 27.12 23.15
C LYS A 5 2.22 26.04 22.54
N PRO A 6 2.74 25.21 21.61
CA PRO A 6 1.98 24.09 21.10
C PRO A 6 1.53 23.23 22.27
N GLU A 7 0.27 22.80 22.24
CA GLU A 7 -0.27 21.89 23.24
C GLU A 7 0.64 20.65 23.35
N PRO A 8 0.85 20.14 24.58
CA PRO A 8 1.62 18.92 24.75
C PRO A 8 0.95 17.79 23.99
N LEU A 9 1.70 17.16 23.08
CA LEU A 9 1.25 15.99 22.33
C LEU A 9 0.93 14.84 23.30
N ASP A 10 -0.31 14.37 23.26
CA ASP A 10 -0.73 13.20 24.01
C ASP A 10 -0.14 11.93 23.40
N LEU A 11 0.64 11.20 24.21
CA LEU A 11 1.36 10.02 23.75
C LEU A 11 0.45 8.78 23.63
N GLU A 12 -0.68 8.74 24.34
CA GLU A 12 -1.67 7.67 24.16
C GLU A 12 -2.33 7.83 22.80
N ILE A 13 -2.78 9.05 22.46
CA ILE A 13 -3.31 9.37 21.14
C ILE A 13 -2.29 9.07 20.04
N LEU A 14 -1.01 9.42 20.24
CA LEU A 14 0.04 9.12 19.26
C LEU A 14 0.24 7.61 19.05
N ARG A 15 0.13 6.80 20.11
CA ARG A 15 0.23 5.34 20.03
C ARG A 15 -0.96 4.74 19.30
N ASP A 16 -2.16 5.24 19.55
CA ASP A 16 -3.38 4.80 18.86
C ASP A 16 -3.28 5.09 17.36
N ILE A 17 -2.91 6.33 16.99
CA ILE A 17 -2.65 6.69 15.59
C ILE A 17 -1.59 5.78 14.97
N ALA A 18 -0.50 5.50 15.69
CA ALA A 18 0.55 4.61 15.18
C ALA A 18 0.09 3.14 15.04
N ALA A 19 -0.91 2.69 15.81
CA ALA A 19 -1.51 1.38 15.67
C ALA A 19 -2.42 1.33 14.42
N ASP A 20 -3.24 2.37 14.21
CA ASP A 20 -4.09 2.50 13.03
C ASP A 20 -3.25 2.51 11.75
N MET A 21 -2.18 3.31 11.71
CA MET A 21 -1.29 3.39 10.55
C MET A 21 -0.57 2.06 10.25
N ARG A 22 -0.27 1.24 11.28
CA ARG A 22 0.25 -0.12 11.06
C ARG A 22 -0.82 -1.02 10.44
N GLY A 23 -2.05 -0.94 10.92
CA GLY A 23 -3.17 -1.68 10.33
C GLY A 23 -3.40 -1.33 8.88
N GLU A 24 -3.27 -0.06 8.49
CA GLU A 24 -3.33 0.33 7.07
C GLU A 24 -2.11 -0.17 6.28
N LEU A 25 -0.90 -0.14 6.85
CA LEU A 25 0.30 -0.68 6.19
C LEU A 25 0.14 -2.17 5.88
N ASP A 26 -0.33 -2.97 6.86
CA ASP A 26 -0.58 -4.40 6.69
C ASP A 26 -1.58 -4.65 5.54
N ARG A 27 -2.63 -3.82 5.42
CA ARG A 27 -3.61 -3.91 4.33
C ARG A 27 -3.01 -3.57 2.97
N VAL A 28 -2.18 -2.53 2.89
CA VAL A 28 -1.51 -2.14 1.63
C VAL A 28 -0.56 -3.27 1.18
N GLU A 29 0.19 -3.85 2.10
CA GLU A 29 1.06 -5.01 1.81
C GLU A 29 0.26 -6.22 1.30
N GLU A 30 -0.89 -6.51 1.92
CA GLU A 30 -1.82 -7.57 1.46
C GLU A 30 -2.34 -7.28 0.04
N GLN A 31 -2.77 -6.04 -0.23
CA GLN A 31 -3.23 -5.63 -1.56
C GLN A 31 -2.13 -5.78 -2.62
N MET A 32 -0.87 -5.44 -2.29
CA MET A 32 0.27 -5.64 -3.19
C MET A 32 0.51 -7.13 -3.47
N ALA A 33 0.40 -7.98 -2.46
CA ALA A 33 0.55 -9.42 -2.60
C ALA A 33 -0.54 -10.02 -3.51
N ASP A 34 -1.79 -9.63 -3.30
CA ASP A 34 -2.93 -10.06 -4.11
C ASP A 34 -2.82 -9.57 -5.56
N LEU A 35 -2.51 -8.30 -5.76
CA LEU A 35 -2.30 -7.72 -7.09
C LEU A 35 -1.18 -8.45 -7.84
N THR A 36 -0.07 -8.79 -7.16
CA THR A 36 1.03 -9.59 -7.72
C THR A 36 0.57 -10.99 -8.11
N ARG A 37 -0.22 -11.64 -7.25
CA ARG A 37 -0.77 -12.98 -7.50
C ARG A 37 -1.70 -12.98 -8.71
N GLU A 38 -2.60 -12.01 -8.80
CA GLU A 38 -3.51 -11.85 -9.94
C GLU A 38 -2.75 -11.60 -11.24
N HIS A 39 -1.74 -10.73 -11.22
CA HIS A 39 -0.89 -10.47 -12.38
C HIS A 39 -0.19 -11.74 -12.87
N LYS A 40 0.43 -12.51 -11.96
CA LYS A 40 1.07 -13.80 -12.30
C LYS A 40 0.07 -14.79 -12.91
N ARG A 41 -1.14 -14.87 -12.37
CA ARG A 41 -2.22 -15.72 -12.93
C ARG A 41 -2.62 -15.24 -14.32
N ALA A 42 -2.74 -13.94 -14.54
CA ALA A 42 -3.08 -13.38 -15.85
C ALA A 42 -2.00 -13.68 -16.90
N LEU A 43 -0.73 -13.55 -16.53
CA LEU A 43 0.40 -13.94 -17.39
C LEU A 43 0.36 -15.44 -17.75
N ALA A 44 0.14 -16.30 -16.76
CA ALA A 44 0.03 -17.75 -16.99
C ALA A 44 -1.13 -18.11 -17.92
N LEU A 45 -2.31 -17.52 -17.71
CA LEU A 45 -3.47 -17.75 -18.58
C LEU A 45 -3.20 -17.28 -20.01
N LYS A 46 -2.57 -16.11 -20.18
CA LYS A 46 -2.15 -15.62 -21.51
C LYS A 46 -1.18 -16.58 -22.20
N GLN A 47 -0.24 -17.18 -21.46
CA GLN A 47 0.68 -18.17 -22.02
C GLN A 47 -0.04 -19.46 -22.46
N ILE A 48 -0.98 -19.95 -21.65
CA ILE A 48 -1.70 -21.20 -21.92
C ILE A 48 -2.64 -21.07 -23.11
N PHE A 49 -3.37 -19.96 -23.21
CA PHE A 49 -4.50 -19.84 -24.13
C PHE A 49 -4.32 -18.73 -25.18
N GLY A 50 -3.29 -17.89 -25.09
CA GLY A 50 -3.11 -16.72 -25.97
C GLY A 50 -2.87 -17.05 -27.44
N VAL A 51 -2.70 -18.33 -27.78
CA VAL A 51 -2.57 -18.83 -29.16
C VAL A 51 -3.91 -19.26 -29.77
N ASP A 52 -4.97 -19.44 -28.97
CA ASP A 52 -6.29 -19.85 -29.45
C ASP A 52 -7.16 -18.62 -29.78
N PRO A 53 -7.53 -18.41 -31.06
CA PRO A 53 -8.39 -17.29 -31.49
C PRO A 53 -9.75 -17.26 -30.80
N LEU A 54 -10.32 -18.40 -30.40
CA LEU A 54 -11.66 -18.49 -29.78
C LEU A 54 -11.67 -18.01 -28.33
N THR A 55 -10.53 -18.10 -27.65
CA THR A 55 -10.44 -17.65 -26.24
C THR A 55 -10.07 -16.18 -26.11
N ARG A 56 -9.58 -15.56 -27.19
CA ARG A 56 -9.03 -14.19 -27.23
C ARG A 56 -9.99 -13.11 -26.70
N ASP A 57 -11.29 -13.20 -26.94
CA ASP A 57 -12.26 -12.23 -26.43
C ASP A 57 -12.48 -12.34 -24.91
N ARG A 58 -12.39 -13.55 -24.35
CA ARG A 58 -12.37 -13.76 -22.89
C ARG A 58 -11.11 -13.21 -22.22
N PHE A 59 -10.04 -12.97 -22.99
CA PHE A 59 -8.77 -12.41 -22.50
C PHE A 59 -8.73 -10.88 -22.39
N ASN A 60 -9.74 -10.16 -22.88
CA ASN A 60 -9.74 -8.70 -22.84
C ASN A 60 -9.68 -8.13 -21.40
N LEU A 61 -10.38 -8.77 -20.44
CA LEU A 61 -10.28 -8.42 -19.01
C LEU A 61 -8.90 -8.75 -18.41
N LEU A 62 -8.27 -9.82 -18.87
CA LEU A 62 -6.94 -10.24 -18.40
C LEU A 62 -5.85 -9.30 -18.91
N HIS A 63 -5.97 -8.81 -20.14
CA HIS A 63 -5.07 -7.81 -20.71
C HIS A 63 -5.15 -6.48 -19.94
N ALA A 64 -6.35 -6.02 -19.61
CA ALA A 64 -6.54 -4.83 -18.78
C ALA A 64 -5.85 -4.94 -17.41
N ASN A 65 -5.91 -6.11 -16.77
CA ASN A 65 -5.20 -6.35 -15.50
C ASN A 65 -3.67 -6.37 -15.66
N ILE A 66 -3.15 -6.89 -16.77
CA ILE A 66 -1.70 -6.89 -17.06
C ILE A 66 -1.20 -5.46 -17.28
N ASP A 67 -1.92 -4.67 -18.07
CA ASP A 67 -1.50 -3.33 -18.47
C ASP A 67 -1.61 -2.33 -17.30
N GLN A 68 -2.59 -2.50 -16.42
CA GLN A 68 -2.78 -1.65 -15.24
C GLN A 68 -1.88 -2.01 -14.06
N TYR A 69 -1.31 -3.23 -14.03
CA TYR A 69 -0.51 -3.71 -12.90
C TYR A 69 0.62 -2.77 -12.48
N PRO A 70 1.47 -2.24 -13.39
CA PRO A 70 2.57 -1.36 -12.99
C PRO A 70 2.09 -0.08 -12.32
N GLY A 71 0.97 0.51 -12.81
CA GLY A 71 0.39 1.72 -12.24
C GLY A 71 -0.17 1.48 -10.84
N LYS A 72 -1.03 0.46 -10.69
CA LYS A 72 -1.61 0.09 -9.38
C LYS A 72 -0.54 -0.29 -8.36
N MET A 73 0.51 -1.01 -8.80
CA MET A 73 1.63 -1.37 -7.93
C MET A 73 2.46 -0.15 -7.52
N ALA A 74 2.62 0.84 -8.40
CA ALA A 74 3.33 2.08 -8.06
C ALA A 74 2.55 2.93 -7.05
N GLU A 75 1.23 3.01 -7.18
CA GLU A 75 0.35 3.69 -6.22
C GLU A 75 0.45 3.06 -4.82
N LEU A 76 0.31 1.73 -4.73
CA LEU A 76 0.41 1.02 -3.46
C LEU A 76 1.79 1.15 -2.80
N ARG A 77 2.88 1.13 -3.60
CA ARG A 77 4.24 1.36 -3.08
C ARG A 77 4.47 2.77 -2.56
N GLU A 78 3.85 3.77 -3.19
CA GLU A 78 3.93 5.14 -2.69
C GLU A 78 3.16 5.28 -1.37
N GLU A 79 2.00 4.62 -1.26
CA GLU A 79 1.22 4.56 -0.01
C GLU A 79 1.99 3.85 1.12
N GLU A 80 2.56 2.67 0.85
CA GLU A 80 3.47 1.94 1.76
C GLU A 80 4.58 2.87 2.25
N ARG A 81 5.28 3.55 1.32
CA ARG A 81 6.37 4.47 1.64
C ARG A 81 5.93 5.62 2.55
N LEU A 82 4.74 6.16 2.33
CA LEU A 82 4.20 7.26 3.14
C LEU A 82 3.83 6.78 4.55
N LEU A 83 3.18 5.62 4.65
CA LEU A 83 2.81 4.98 5.92
C LEU A 83 4.06 4.65 6.75
N THR A 84 5.09 4.06 6.14
CA THR A 84 6.37 3.78 6.82
C THR A 84 6.99 5.06 7.37
N ARG A 85 7.07 6.13 6.57
CA ARG A 85 7.63 7.42 7.04
C ARG A 85 6.83 8.04 8.17
N TRP A 86 5.51 7.87 8.15
CA TRP A 86 4.64 8.33 9.23
C TRP A 86 4.89 7.55 10.52
N LEU A 87 5.00 6.22 10.43
CA LEU A 87 5.32 5.37 11.56
C LEU A 87 6.70 5.67 12.16
N ASP A 88 7.70 5.91 11.31
CA ASP A 88 9.03 6.37 11.76
C ASP A 88 8.93 7.69 12.54
N ARG A 89 8.15 8.65 12.03
CA ARG A 89 7.93 9.92 12.74
C ARG A 89 7.23 9.73 14.08
N CYS A 90 6.23 8.85 14.16
CA CYS A 90 5.57 8.52 15.42
C CYS A 90 6.56 7.93 16.44
N ARG A 91 7.46 7.04 15.99
CA ARG A 91 8.52 6.49 16.84
C ARG A 91 9.44 7.58 17.36
N ASP A 92 9.93 8.46 16.48
CA ASP A 92 10.84 9.54 16.88
C ASP A 92 10.21 10.47 17.93
N LEU A 93 8.92 10.78 17.79
CA LEU A 93 8.19 11.62 18.75
C LEU A 93 7.99 10.93 20.12
N LEU A 94 7.78 9.61 20.13
CA LEU A 94 7.70 8.83 21.37
C LEU A 94 9.07 8.78 22.08
N GLU A 95 10.16 8.63 21.32
CA GLU A 95 11.52 8.55 21.86
C GLU A 95 12.03 9.92 22.36
N GLN A 96 11.75 11.02 21.64
CA GLN A 96 12.12 12.39 22.06
C GLN A 96 11.49 12.81 23.38
N LYS A 97 10.37 12.20 23.78
CA LYS A 97 9.68 12.46 25.05
C LYS A 97 10.09 11.52 26.18
N ALA A 98 10.81 10.44 25.87
CA ALA A 98 11.33 9.49 26.85
C ALA A 98 12.72 9.89 27.40
N ALA A 99 13.39 10.87 26.79
CA ALA A 99 14.68 11.45 27.19
C ALA A 99 14.50 12.75 27.98
#